data_AF-A0A3L7VVD5-F1
#
_entry.id   AF-A0A3L7VVD5-F1
#
_cell.length_a   1.000
_cell.length_b   1.000
_cell.length_c   1.000
_cell.angle_alpha   90.00
_cell.angle_beta   90.00
_cell.angle_gamma   90.00
#
_symmetry.space_group_name_H-M   'P 1'
#
loop_
_entity.id
_entity.type
_entity.pdbx_description
1 polymer ?
#
loop_
_entity_poly.entity_id
_entity_poly.type
_entity_poly.pdbx_seq_one_letter_code
_entity_poly.pdbx_strand_id
1 'polypeptide(L)'
;MTEFHLTGAALWERMNRAVEKVQERLEKSARTLEAVGIPYCIIGGNAVRAWVAQKDEAAVRTTRDVDILLRRCDLPAAIAAMQGAGFVYRHSAGIDMFLDHHDSKARDAVHVLLACERVRETDYLAAPDVDDSVIVDSHRILSLAALVRMKLTVFRDKDRMHLRDMLDVELIDASWVNHVPPELAARLQELLDNPE
;
A
#
# COMPACT_ATOMS: atom_id res chain seq x y z
N MET A 1 15.20 -32.95 -2.16
CA MET A 1 14.00 -32.63 -1.35
C MET A 1 14.36 -31.45 -0.47
N THR A 2 13.50 -30.43 -0.39
CA THR A 2 13.68 -29.33 0.55
C THR A 2 13.38 -29.82 1.97
N GLU A 3 14.30 -29.62 2.91
CA GLU A 3 14.08 -29.96 4.32
C GLU A 3 13.41 -28.77 5.03
N PHE A 4 12.34 -29.03 5.77
CA PHE A 4 11.60 -28.00 6.50
C PHE A 4 11.92 -28.08 8.00
N HIS A 5 12.57 -27.04 8.53
CA HIS A 5 13.05 -27.03 9.92
C HIS A 5 12.02 -26.49 10.94
N LEU A 6 10.91 -25.89 10.49
CA LEU A 6 9.84 -25.39 11.35
C LEU A 6 8.54 -26.12 11.05
N THR A 7 7.91 -26.69 12.07
CA THR A 7 6.64 -27.42 11.99
C THR A 7 5.76 -27.13 13.21
N GLY A 8 4.49 -27.55 13.18
CA GLY A 8 3.57 -27.41 14.30
C GLY A 8 3.38 -25.97 14.79
N ALA A 9 3.36 -25.78 16.11
CA ALA A 9 3.13 -24.47 16.73
C ALA A 9 4.16 -23.41 16.32
N ALA A 10 5.45 -23.77 16.21
CA ALA A 10 6.49 -22.82 15.84
C ALA A 10 6.34 -22.29 14.41
N LEU A 11 5.81 -23.11 13.49
CA LEU A 11 5.45 -22.65 12.15
C LEU A 11 4.24 -21.71 12.21
N TRP A 12 3.21 -22.07 12.98
CA TRP A 12 2.01 -21.25 13.15
C TRP A 12 2.31 -19.87 13.73
N GLU A 13 3.11 -19.80 14.80
CA GLU A 13 3.60 -18.56 15.40
C GLU A 13 4.37 -17.71 14.39
N ARG A 14 5.22 -18.33 13.56
CA ARG A 14 5.97 -17.61 12.52
C ARG A 14 5.05 -16.99 11.47
N MET A 15 3.96 -17.65 11.10
CA MET A 15 2.99 -17.11 10.14
C MET A 15 2.23 -15.92 10.74
N ASN A 16 1.75 -16.03 11.99
CA ASN A 16 1.05 -14.94 12.66
C ASN A 16 1.97 -13.74 12.89
N ARG A 17 3.20 -13.99 13.34
CA ARG A 17 4.20 -12.95 13.55
C ARG A 17 4.54 -12.18 12.28
N ALA A 18 4.43 -12.80 11.11
CA ALA A 18 4.65 -12.12 9.83
C ALA A 18 3.59 -11.03 9.59
N VAL A 19 2.33 -11.28 9.97
CA VAL A 19 1.23 -10.31 9.86
C VAL A 19 1.37 -9.22 10.91
N GLU A 20 1.62 -9.60 12.17
CA GLU A 20 1.81 -8.66 13.29
C GLU A 20 2.91 -7.64 12.99
N LYS A 21 4.06 -8.09 12.45
CA LYS A 21 5.18 -7.19 12.13
C LYS A 21 4.81 -6.11 11.12
N VAL A 22 3.94 -6.42 10.16
CA VAL A 22 3.48 -5.43 9.16
C VAL A 22 2.61 -4.37 9.83
N GLN A 23 1.73 -4.79 10.75
CA GLN A 23 0.91 -3.87 11.55
C GLN A 23 1.76 -3.01 12.48
N GLU A 24 2.66 -3.62 13.26
CA GLU A 24 3.61 -2.92 14.15
C GLU A 24 4.38 -1.83 13.38
N ARG A 25 4.86 -2.16 12.16
CA ARG A 25 5.58 -1.23 11.29
C ARG A 25 4.71 -0.10 10.76
N LEU A 26 3.51 -0.41 10.30
CA LEU A 26 2.55 0.60 9.83
C LEU A 26 2.22 1.59 10.94
N GLU A 27 1.86 1.10 12.13
CA GLU A 27 1.51 1.92 13.28
C GLU A 27 2.70 2.77 13.77
N LYS A 28 3.91 2.19 13.78
CA LYS A 28 5.13 2.93 14.13
C LYS A 28 5.41 4.04 13.12
N SER A 29 5.25 3.77 11.83
CA SER A 29 5.48 4.76 10.76
C SER A 29 4.49 5.90 10.82
N ALA A 30 3.19 5.58 10.89
CA ALA A 30 2.10 6.55 11.01
C ALA A 30 2.31 7.48 12.20
N ARG A 31 2.47 6.91 13.41
CA ARG A 31 2.69 7.70 14.64
C ARG A 31 3.93 8.59 14.55
N THR A 32 5.00 8.12 13.92
CA THR A 32 6.24 8.89 13.77
C THR A 32 6.01 10.14 12.90
N LEU A 33 5.33 9.98 11.77
CA LEU A 33 5.04 11.08 10.85
C LEU A 33 4.02 12.06 11.46
N GLU A 34 2.99 11.54 12.14
CA GLU A 34 1.97 12.34 12.83
C GLU A 34 2.55 13.18 13.96
N ALA A 35 3.48 12.63 14.75
CA ALA A 35 4.10 13.33 15.87
C ALA A 35 4.85 14.60 15.47
N VAL A 36 5.29 14.70 14.21
CA VAL A 36 5.97 15.87 13.65
C VAL A 36 5.14 16.61 12.61
N GLY A 37 3.86 16.25 12.45
CA GLY A 37 2.93 16.92 11.55
C GLY A 37 3.22 16.74 10.06
N ILE A 38 3.91 15.66 9.66
CA ILE A 38 4.21 15.38 8.26
C ILE A 38 2.99 14.75 7.57
N PRO A 39 2.44 15.37 6.52
CA PRO A 39 1.36 14.77 5.74
C PRO A 39 1.82 13.48 5.06
N TYR A 40 1.07 12.41 5.28
CA TYR A 40 1.30 11.11 4.66
C TYR A 40 -0.03 10.47 4.32
N CYS A 41 0.01 9.43 3.49
CA CYS A 41 -1.16 8.62 3.21
C CYS A 41 -0.77 7.16 3.04
N ILE A 42 -1.46 6.25 3.72
CA ILE A 42 -1.32 4.80 3.55
C ILE A 42 -1.93 4.42 2.20
N ILE A 43 -1.17 3.66 1.41
CA ILE A 43 -1.56 3.17 0.09
C ILE A 43 -1.34 1.66 0.00
N GLY A 44 -1.23 1.14 -1.23
CA GLY A 44 -0.79 -0.24 -1.44
C GLY A 44 -1.79 -1.28 -0.93
N GLY A 45 -1.27 -2.45 -0.56
CA GLY A 45 -2.11 -3.55 -0.06
C GLY A 45 -2.77 -3.24 1.29
N ASN A 46 -2.15 -2.42 2.14
CA ASN A 46 -2.74 -2.02 3.43
C ASN A 46 -3.99 -1.14 3.24
N ALA A 47 -3.96 -0.20 2.29
CA ALA A 47 -5.15 0.59 1.97
C ALA A 47 -6.28 -0.26 1.38
N VAL A 48 -5.95 -1.20 0.47
CA VAL A 48 -6.93 -2.16 -0.08
C VAL A 48 -7.58 -2.97 1.03
N ARG A 49 -6.77 -3.51 1.95
CA ARG A 49 -7.24 -4.26 3.12
C ARG A 49 -8.23 -3.44 3.96
N ALA A 50 -7.91 -2.18 4.23
CA ALA A 50 -8.77 -1.31 5.03
C ALA A 50 -10.12 -1.05 4.36
N TRP A 51 -10.19 -0.98 3.03
CA TRP A 51 -11.45 -0.85 2.31
C TRP A 51 -12.22 -2.17 2.27
N VAL A 52 -11.57 -3.27 1.89
CA VAL A 52 -12.22 -4.60 1.78
C VAL A 52 -12.80 -5.05 3.11
N ALA A 53 -12.06 -4.87 4.21
CA ALA A 53 -12.51 -5.24 5.55
C ALA A 53 -13.79 -4.52 6.02
N GLN A 54 -14.12 -3.36 5.43
CA GLN A 54 -15.37 -2.65 5.75
C GLN A 54 -16.60 -3.31 5.10
N LYS A 55 -16.41 -4.14 4.06
CA LYS A 55 -17.46 -4.88 3.37
C LYS A 55 -17.50 -6.34 3.78
N ASP A 56 -16.35 -7.00 3.76
CA ASP A 56 -16.23 -8.42 4.08
C ASP A 56 -14.86 -8.72 4.72
N GLU A 57 -14.88 -9.18 5.97
CA GLU A 57 -13.70 -9.61 6.70
C GLU A 57 -13.04 -10.85 6.07
N ALA A 58 -13.81 -11.77 5.50
CA ALA A 58 -13.31 -13.02 4.95
C ALA A 58 -12.55 -12.83 3.62
N ALA A 59 -12.80 -11.71 2.92
CA ALA A 59 -12.12 -11.36 1.67
C ALA A 59 -10.75 -10.68 1.89
N VAL A 60 -10.37 -10.42 3.14
CA VAL A 60 -9.13 -9.70 3.47
C VAL A 60 -7.89 -10.51 3.15
N ARG A 61 -7.00 -9.92 2.34
CA ARG A 61 -5.63 -10.43 2.11
C ARG A 61 -4.60 -9.71 2.97
N THR A 62 -3.53 -10.42 3.30
CA THR A 62 -2.35 -9.85 3.97
C THR A 62 -1.35 -9.32 2.96
N THR A 63 -0.59 -8.30 3.36
CA THR A 63 0.57 -7.80 2.62
C THR A 63 1.83 -7.95 3.45
N ARG A 64 3.00 -7.83 2.82
CA ARG A 64 4.31 -8.07 3.44
C ARG A 64 5.04 -6.77 3.78
N ASP A 65 4.73 -5.71 3.05
CA ASP A 65 5.32 -4.38 3.13
C ASP A 65 4.26 -3.35 3.56
N VAL A 66 4.74 -2.15 3.89
CA VAL A 66 3.89 -0.97 4.09
C VAL A 66 4.18 -0.01 2.95
N ASP A 67 3.16 0.45 2.24
CA ASP A 67 3.34 1.47 1.20
C ASP A 67 2.73 2.79 1.71
N ILE A 68 3.46 3.89 1.60
CA ILE A 68 2.97 5.24 1.93
C ILE A 68 3.24 6.23 0.79
N LEU A 69 2.42 7.27 0.70
CA LEU A 69 2.68 8.48 -0.06
C LEU A 69 3.27 9.57 0.83
N LEU A 70 4.25 10.28 0.27
CA LEU A 70 4.77 11.54 0.81
C LEU A 70 4.92 12.55 -0.34
N ARG A 71 4.78 13.84 -0.07
CA ARG A 71 5.21 14.85 -1.05
C ARG A 71 6.73 14.93 -1.05
N ARG A 72 7.33 15.24 -2.20
CA ARG A 72 8.80 15.39 -2.32
C ARG A 72 9.37 16.44 -1.37
N CYS A 73 8.64 17.52 -1.10
CA CYS A 73 9.06 18.54 -0.15
C CYS A 73 9.14 18.02 1.31
N ASP A 74 8.35 17.01 1.65
CA ASP A 74 8.25 16.46 3.00
C ASP A 74 9.24 15.32 3.23
N LEU A 75 9.77 14.70 2.16
CA LEU A 75 10.66 13.55 2.24
C LEU A 75 11.90 13.80 3.14
N PRO A 76 12.63 14.94 3.05
CA PRO A 76 13.77 15.18 3.95
C PRO A 76 13.39 15.20 5.44
N ALA A 77 12.25 15.82 5.78
CA ALA A 77 11.76 15.86 7.15
C ALA A 77 11.29 14.47 7.62
N ALA A 78 10.64 13.72 6.73
CA ALA A 78 10.20 12.35 6.99
C ALA A 78 11.40 11.43 7.25
N ILE A 79 12.49 11.58 6.48
CA ILE A 79 13.73 10.85 6.69
C ILE A 79 14.27 11.11 8.10
N ALA A 80 14.38 12.38 8.51
CA ALA A 80 14.87 12.73 9.83
C ALA A 80 13.99 12.16 10.96
N ALA A 81 12.66 12.28 10.85
CA ALA A 81 11.72 11.78 11.84
C ALA A 81 11.75 10.24 11.95
N MET A 82 11.70 9.55 10.82
CA MET A 82 11.72 8.09 10.74
C MET A 82 13.05 7.54 11.28
N GLN A 83 14.18 8.15 10.96
CA GLN A 83 15.48 7.76 11.54
C GLN A 83 15.54 8.02 13.04
N GLY A 84 14.96 9.11 13.53
CA GLY A 84 14.82 9.39 14.96
C GLY A 84 13.99 8.32 15.71
N ALA A 85 13.02 7.71 15.04
CA ALA A 85 12.26 6.57 15.55
C ALA A 85 12.97 5.21 15.36
N GLY A 86 14.22 5.20 14.88
CA GLY A 86 15.05 4.02 14.72
C GLY A 86 14.88 3.27 13.40
N PHE A 87 14.18 3.83 12.41
CA PHE A 87 14.21 3.29 11.05
C PHE A 87 15.55 3.59 10.36
N VAL A 88 15.90 2.80 9.35
CA VAL A 88 17.03 3.06 8.46
C VAL A 88 16.48 3.45 7.09
N TYR A 89 16.73 4.69 6.68
CA TYR A 89 16.42 5.14 5.33
C TYR A 89 17.35 4.49 4.31
N ARG A 90 16.79 4.06 3.19
CA ARG A 90 17.53 3.56 2.03
C ARG A 90 16.87 4.02 0.75
N HIS A 91 17.68 4.47 -0.20
CA HIS A 91 17.26 4.66 -1.59
C HIS A 91 17.92 3.57 -2.44
N SER A 92 17.13 2.81 -3.19
CA SER A 92 17.67 1.74 -4.05
C SER A 92 16.75 1.49 -5.23
N ALA A 93 17.33 1.36 -6.43
CA ALA A 93 16.60 1.13 -7.68
C ALA A 93 15.44 2.13 -7.91
N GLY A 94 15.65 3.40 -7.55
CA GLY A 94 14.65 4.46 -7.70
C GLY A 94 13.53 4.45 -6.67
N ILE A 95 13.63 3.61 -5.62
CA ILE A 95 12.61 3.49 -4.57
C ILE A 95 13.20 3.98 -3.25
N ASP A 96 12.50 4.94 -2.64
CA ASP A 96 12.72 5.40 -1.27
C ASP A 96 12.05 4.44 -0.29
N MET A 97 12.76 4.03 0.77
CA MET A 97 12.20 3.12 1.76
C MET A 97 12.80 3.27 3.15
N PHE A 98 12.02 2.87 4.16
CA PHE A 98 12.44 2.78 5.55
C PHE A 98 12.46 1.32 6.02
N LEU A 99 13.61 0.88 6.50
CA LEU A 99 13.84 -0.45 7.08
C LEU A 99 13.69 -0.39 8.60
N ASP A 100 13.14 -1.42 9.23
CA ASP A 100 12.99 -1.45 10.70
C ASP A 100 14.34 -1.35 11.43
N HIS A 101 15.38 -1.93 10.84
CA HIS A 101 16.77 -1.88 11.29
C HIS A 101 17.73 -2.17 10.11
N HIS A 102 19.04 -2.06 10.35
CA HIS A 102 20.06 -2.22 9.30
C HIS A 102 20.04 -3.59 8.59
N ASP A 103 19.73 -4.67 9.30
CA ASP A 103 19.61 -6.02 8.73
C ASP A 103 18.25 -6.34 8.08
N SER A 104 17.27 -5.42 8.13
CA SER A 104 15.95 -5.68 7.54
C SER A 104 16.03 -5.72 6.01
N LYS A 105 15.13 -6.48 5.40
CA LYS A 105 15.14 -6.68 3.95
C LYS A 105 14.30 -5.61 3.25
N ALA A 106 14.56 -5.39 1.97
CA ALA A 106 13.73 -4.50 1.15
C ALA A 106 12.26 -4.95 1.06
N ARG A 107 12.03 -6.27 1.16
CA ARG A 107 10.74 -6.91 0.87
C ARG A 107 9.66 -6.69 1.92
N ASP A 108 10.05 -6.25 3.11
CA ASP A 108 9.18 -5.95 4.24
C ASP A 108 9.45 -4.54 4.76
N ALA A 109 9.95 -3.64 3.92
CA ALA A 109 10.18 -2.25 4.28
C ALA A 109 8.87 -1.43 4.28
N VAL A 110 8.98 -0.18 4.73
CA VAL A 110 8.03 0.87 4.36
C VAL A 110 8.49 1.46 3.04
N HIS A 111 7.78 1.23 1.94
CA HIS A 111 8.06 1.85 0.63
C HIS A 111 7.38 3.20 0.55
N VAL A 112 8.10 4.18 0.02
CA VAL A 112 7.62 5.54 -0.19
C VAL A 112 7.41 5.75 -1.68
N LEU A 113 6.19 6.15 -2.05
CA LEU A 113 5.89 6.72 -3.36
C LEU A 113 5.76 8.23 -3.21
N LEU A 114 6.22 8.97 -4.22
CA LEU A 114 6.12 10.43 -4.23
C LEU A 114 4.77 10.85 -4.79
N ALA A 115 4.03 11.59 -3.98
CA ALA A 115 2.73 12.15 -4.30
C ALA A 115 2.86 13.19 -5.43
N CYS A 116 1.82 13.27 -6.28
CA CYS A 116 1.79 14.17 -7.44
C CYS A 116 2.90 13.93 -8.49
N GLU A 117 3.59 12.78 -8.44
CA GLU A 117 4.63 12.42 -9.38
C GLU A 117 4.34 11.08 -10.08
N ARG A 118 4.79 10.93 -11.32
CA ARG A 118 4.75 9.64 -12.01
C ARG A 118 5.84 8.73 -11.46
N VAL A 119 5.50 7.47 -11.16
CA VAL A 119 6.48 6.48 -10.70
C VAL A 119 7.32 6.00 -11.87
N ARG A 120 6.70 5.81 -13.04
CA ARG A 120 7.36 5.51 -14.31
C ARG A 120 6.94 6.56 -15.34
N GLU A 121 7.84 6.89 -16.28
CA GLU A 121 7.52 7.80 -17.38
C GLU A 121 6.30 7.35 -18.20
N THR A 122 6.10 6.03 -18.30
CA THR A 122 4.99 5.38 -19.01
C THR A 122 3.67 5.36 -18.23
N ASP A 123 3.65 5.77 -16.97
CA ASP A 123 2.42 5.79 -16.18
C ASP A 123 1.46 6.86 -16.74
N TYR A 124 0.20 6.50 -16.95
CA TYR A 124 -0.81 7.43 -17.48
C TYR A 124 -1.00 8.65 -16.56
N LEU A 125 -1.10 8.40 -15.26
CA LEU A 125 -1.33 9.42 -14.23
C LEU A 125 -0.16 9.48 -13.26
N ALA A 126 0.04 10.66 -12.67
CA ALA A 126 0.84 10.79 -11.47
C ALA A 126 0.16 10.07 -10.28
N ALA A 127 0.95 9.72 -9.26
CA ALA A 127 0.39 9.28 -8.00
C ALA A 127 -0.51 10.39 -7.40
N PRO A 128 -1.59 10.03 -6.68
CA PRO A 128 -2.46 10.99 -6.02
C PRO A 128 -1.69 11.87 -5.02
N ASP A 129 -2.29 13.01 -4.68
CA ASP A 129 -1.82 13.80 -3.54
C ASP A 129 -2.16 13.09 -2.22
N VAL A 130 -1.39 13.35 -1.16
CA VAL A 130 -1.66 12.84 0.19
C VAL A 130 -2.99 13.33 0.77
N ASP A 131 -3.51 14.46 0.27
CA ASP A 131 -4.80 15.02 0.68
C ASP A 131 -6.00 14.27 0.06
N ASP A 132 -5.79 13.42 -0.96
CA ASP A 132 -6.84 12.53 -1.49
C ASP A 132 -7.02 11.29 -0.58
N SER A 133 -7.19 11.57 0.70
CA SER A 133 -7.25 10.60 1.78
C SER A 133 -8.50 10.77 2.63
N VAL A 134 -8.89 9.67 3.28
CA VAL A 134 -9.90 9.63 4.33
C VAL A 134 -9.24 9.18 5.63
N ILE A 135 -9.83 9.57 6.75
CA ILE A 135 -9.42 9.05 8.06
C ILE A 135 -10.19 7.76 8.31
N VAL A 136 -9.46 6.67 8.49
CA VAL A 136 -10.01 5.39 8.97
C VAL A 136 -9.35 5.13 10.32
N ASP A 137 -10.17 5.14 11.38
CA ASP A 137 -9.71 5.19 12.77
C ASP A 137 -8.78 6.39 13.02
N SER A 138 -7.48 6.18 13.24
CA SER A 138 -6.48 7.24 13.41
C SER A 138 -5.60 7.48 12.18
N HIS A 139 -5.76 6.72 11.11
CA HIS A 139 -4.81 6.72 9.99
C HIS A 139 -5.37 7.38 8.74
N ARG A 140 -4.49 8.11 8.04
CA ARG A 140 -4.77 8.64 6.70
C ARG A 140 -4.64 7.53 5.68
N ILE A 141 -5.75 7.09 5.10
CA ILE A 141 -5.80 6.05 4.07
C ILE A 141 -6.27 6.68 2.77
N LEU A 142 -5.67 6.27 1.65
CA LEU A 142 -6.02 6.82 0.34
C LEU A 142 -7.49 6.56 0.04
N SER A 143 -8.18 7.59 -0.46
CA SER A 143 -9.60 7.48 -0.81
C SER A 143 -9.80 6.31 -1.79
N LEU A 144 -10.95 5.63 -1.70
CA LEU A 144 -11.22 4.48 -2.58
C LEU A 144 -11.06 4.85 -4.06
N ALA A 145 -11.57 6.03 -4.45
CA ALA A 145 -11.47 6.52 -5.82
C ALA A 145 -10.01 6.76 -6.27
N ALA A 146 -9.18 7.34 -5.42
CA ALA A 146 -7.77 7.53 -5.71
C ALA A 146 -6.99 6.21 -5.72
N LEU A 147 -7.32 5.29 -4.83
CA LEU A 147 -6.72 3.96 -4.77
C LEU A 147 -7.01 3.16 -6.03
N VAL A 148 -8.27 3.15 -6.50
CA VAL A 148 -8.66 2.49 -7.76
C VAL A 148 -7.89 3.08 -8.95
N ARG A 149 -7.81 4.42 -9.07
CA ARG A 149 -7.02 5.09 -10.12
C ARG A 149 -5.53 4.72 -10.05
N MET A 150 -4.95 4.69 -8.85
CA MET A 150 -3.56 4.28 -8.63
C MET A 150 -3.33 2.82 -9.05
N LYS A 151 -4.22 1.90 -8.66
CA LYS A 151 -4.12 0.48 -9.04
C LYS A 151 -4.27 0.28 -10.55
N LEU A 152 -5.23 0.96 -11.17
CA LEU A 152 -5.43 0.92 -12.62
C LEU A 152 -4.28 1.55 -13.40
N THR A 153 -3.60 2.56 -12.84
CA THR A 153 -2.45 3.20 -13.51
C THR A 153 -1.24 2.26 -13.57
N VAL A 154 -0.96 1.55 -12.47
CA VAL A 154 0.21 0.66 -12.39
C VAL A 154 -0.09 -0.74 -12.97
N PHE A 155 -1.29 -1.27 -12.73
CA PHE A 155 -1.88 -2.46 -13.34
C PHE A 155 -0.98 -3.72 -13.41
N ARG A 156 -0.18 -3.96 -12.37
CA ARG A 156 0.57 -5.22 -12.21
C ARG A 156 -0.38 -6.32 -11.72
N ASP A 157 0.06 -7.57 -11.75
CA ASP A 157 -0.70 -8.74 -11.25
C ASP A 157 -1.30 -8.51 -9.87
N LYS A 158 -0.50 -8.02 -8.91
CA LYS A 158 -1.00 -7.71 -7.55
C LYS A 158 -2.05 -6.60 -7.53
N ASP A 159 -1.94 -5.62 -8.43
CA ASP A 159 -2.88 -4.50 -8.49
C ASP A 159 -4.19 -4.92 -9.16
N ARG A 160 -4.13 -5.81 -10.17
CA ARG A 160 -5.30 -6.47 -10.76
C ARG A 160 -6.04 -7.34 -9.74
N MET A 161 -5.31 -8.14 -8.96
CA MET A 161 -5.89 -8.93 -7.87
C MET A 161 -6.60 -8.03 -6.86
N HIS A 162 -5.99 -6.93 -6.41
CA HIS A 162 -6.65 -5.99 -5.49
C HIS A 162 -7.94 -5.38 -6.07
N LEU A 163 -7.96 -5.06 -7.37
CA LEU A 163 -9.16 -4.53 -8.03
C LEU A 163 -10.25 -5.60 -8.13
N ARG A 164 -9.89 -6.86 -8.39
CA ARG A 164 -10.84 -7.99 -8.34
C ARG A 164 -11.38 -8.22 -6.95
N ASP A 165 -10.54 -8.18 -5.92
CA ASP A 165 -11.00 -8.30 -4.53
C ASP A 165 -12.00 -7.18 -4.20
N MET A 166 -11.80 -5.94 -4.69
CA MET A 166 -12.77 -4.84 -4.52
C MET A 166 -14.07 -5.07 -5.30
N LEU A 167 -14.02 -5.63 -6.50
CA LEU A 167 -15.20 -5.98 -7.31
C LEU A 167 -16.02 -7.09 -6.64
N ASP A 168 -15.34 -8.12 -6.14
CA ASP A 168 -15.94 -9.31 -5.51
C ASP A 168 -16.78 -8.95 -4.27
N VAL A 169 -16.30 -7.99 -3.47
CA VAL A 169 -17.03 -7.48 -2.30
C VAL A 169 -17.94 -6.28 -2.59
N GLU A 170 -18.16 -5.96 -3.86
CA GLU A 170 -19.00 -4.84 -4.31
C GLU A 170 -18.59 -3.48 -3.70
N LEU A 171 -17.27 -3.27 -3.47
CA LEU A 171 -16.73 -1.93 -3.17
C LEU A 171 -16.75 -1.04 -4.40
N ILE A 172 -16.52 -1.64 -5.56
CA ILE A 172 -16.61 -1.02 -6.88
C ILE A 172 -17.42 -1.94 -7.79
N ASP A 173 -17.97 -1.40 -8.87
CA ASP A 173 -18.84 -2.12 -9.80
C ASP A 173 -18.63 -1.63 -11.25
N ALA A 174 -19.42 -2.13 -12.20
CA ALA A 174 -19.32 -1.76 -13.61
C ALA A 174 -19.55 -0.25 -13.88
N SER A 175 -20.24 0.48 -12.99
CA SER A 175 -20.46 1.92 -13.18
C SER A 175 -19.15 2.73 -13.08
N TRP A 176 -18.15 2.18 -12.39
CA TRP A 176 -16.84 2.81 -12.19
C TRP A 176 -16.03 3.02 -13.48
N VAL A 177 -16.35 2.31 -14.56
CA VAL A 177 -15.78 2.55 -15.89
C VAL A 177 -16.01 3.99 -16.33
N ASN A 178 -17.10 4.62 -15.89
CA ASN A 178 -17.44 6.02 -16.19
C ASN A 178 -16.83 7.03 -15.20
N HIS A 179 -16.16 6.55 -14.13
CA HIS A 179 -15.58 7.38 -13.07
C HIS A 179 -14.05 7.50 -13.16
N VAL A 180 -13.43 6.86 -14.15
CA VAL A 180 -11.99 6.91 -14.40
C VAL A 180 -11.69 7.38 -15.83
N PRO A 181 -10.48 7.93 -16.11
CA PRO A 181 -10.09 8.30 -17.46
C PRO A 181 -10.18 7.13 -18.45
N PRO A 182 -10.44 7.37 -19.74
CA PRO A 182 -10.67 6.32 -20.74
C PRO A 182 -9.59 5.24 -20.80
N GLU A 183 -8.32 5.60 -20.63
CA GLU A 183 -7.19 4.67 -20.65
C GLU A 183 -7.22 3.71 -19.45
N LEU A 184 -7.74 4.17 -18.31
CA LEU A 184 -7.92 3.35 -17.11
C LEU A 184 -9.25 2.59 -17.15
N ALA A 185 -10.28 3.15 -17.80
CA ALA A 185 -11.58 2.54 -17.99
C ALA A 185 -11.45 1.22 -18.77
N ALA A 186 -10.63 1.20 -19.83
CA ALA A 186 -10.34 -0.02 -20.60
C ALA A 186 -9.72 -1.13 -19.74
N ARG A 187 -8.82 -0.77 -18.81
CA ARG A 187 -8.21 -1.71 -17.86
C ARG A 187 -9.21 -2.24 -16.83
N LEU A 188 -10.13 -1.40 -16.37
CA LEU A 188 -11.19 -1.86 -15.46
C LEU A 188 -12.17 -2.78 -16.21
N GLN A 189 -12.52 -2.46 -17.45
CA GLN A 189 -13.36 -3.29 -18.30
C GLN A 189 -12.73 -4.67 -18.53
N GLU A 190 -11.41 -4.74 -18.77
CA GLU A 190 -10.67 -6.02 -18.88
C GLU A 190 -10.90 -6.92 -17.67
N LEU A 191 -10.94 -6.36 -16.45
CA LEU A 191 -11.20 -7.14 -15.22
C LEU A 191 -12.66 -7.55 -15.08
N LEU A 192 -13.60 -6.70 -15.49
CA LEU A 192 -15.04 -7.02 -15.49
C LEU A 192 -15.36 -8.14 -16.47
N ASP A 193 -14.72 -8.13 -17.64
CA ASP A 193 -14.88 -9.16 -18.67
C ASP A 193 -14.19 -10.47 -18.27
N ASN A 194 -13.19 -10.41 -17.36
CA ASN A 194 -12.40 -11.56 -16.88
C ASN A 194 -12.34 -11.56 -15.34
N PRO A 195 -13.45 -11.93 -14.67
CA PRO A 195 -13.56 -11.87 -13.22
C PRO A 195 -12.67 -12.89 -12.49
N GLU A 196 -12.17 -13.92 -13.20
CA GLU A 196 -11.22 -14.93 -12.70
C GLU A 196 -9.75 -14.46 -12.70
#